data_AF-A0A9N8MZ60-F1
#
_entry.id   AF-A0A9N8MZ60-F1
#
_cell.length_a   1.000
_cell.length_b   1.000
_cell.length_c   1.000
_cell.angle_alpha   90.00
_cell.angle_beta   90.00
_cell.angle_gamma   90.00
#
_symmetry.space_group_name_H-M   'P 1'
#
loop_
_entity.id
_entity.type
_entity.pdbx_description
1 polymer ?
#
loop_
_entity_poly.entity_id
_entity_poly.type
_entity_poly.pdbx_seq_one_letter_code
_entity_poly.pdbx_strand_id
1 'polypeptide(L)' 'MERVEMRILIVEDEAKTGVYLQKGLNEAGFVTDWVRNAG' A
#
# COMPACT_ATOMS: atom_id res chain seq x y z
N MET A 1 -3.32 25.30 -4.60
CA MET A 1 -3.41 24.11 -5.46
C MET A 1 -3.33 22.91 -4.55
N GLU A 2 -4.40 22.14 -4.41
CA GLU A 2 -4.30 20.83 -3.74
C GLU A 2 -3.42 19.93 -4.60
N ARG A 3 -2.36 19.38 -4.01
CA ARG A 3 -1.70 18.22 -4.61
C ARG A 3 -2.63 17.04 -4.38
N VAL A 4 -3.00 16.36 -5.46
CA VAL A 4 -3.52 14.99 -5.31
C VAL A 4 -2.34 14.17 -4.80
N GLU A 5 -2.43 13.69 -3.56
CA GLU A 5 -1.44 12.75 -3.05
C GLU A 5 -1.57 11.44 -3.84
N MET A 6 -0.48 11.04 -4.49
CA MET A 6 -0.42 9.75 -5.17
C MET A 6 -0.44 8.65 -4.11
N ARG A 7 -1.46 7.78 -4.20
CA ARG A 7 -1.68 6.65 -3.30
C ARG A 7 -1.51 5.33 -4.04
N ILE A 8 -0.94 4.34 -3.36
CA ILE A 8 -0.78 2.97 -3.88
C ILE A 8 -1.74 2.05 -3.12
N LEU A 9 -2.56 1.31 -3.86
CA LEU A 9 -3.35 0.21 -3.31
C LEU A 9 -2.60 -1.10 -3.52
N ILE A 10 -2.27 -1.78 -2.43
CA ILE A 10 -1.67 -3.12 -2.43
C ILE A 10 -2.81 -4.14 -2.37
N VAL A 11 -2.93 -4.99 -3.39
CA VAL A 11 -3.85 -6.13 -3.40
C VAL A 11 -3.01 -7.39 -3.29
N GLU A 12 -3.02 -8.00 -2.10
CA GLU A 12 -2.15 -9.13 -1.76
C GLU A 12 -2.86 -9.99 -0.71
N ASP A 13 -3.07 -11.27 -1.01
CA ASP A 13 -3.81 -12.21 -0.17
C ASP A 13 -2.96 -12.80 0.95
N GLU A 14 -1.64 -12.88 0.76
CA GLU A 14 -0.74 -13.38 1.79
C GLU A 14 -0.36 -12.28 2.79
N ALA A 15 -0.62 -12.55 4.07
CA ALA A 15 -0.48 -11.58 5.14
C ALA A 15 0.95 -11.04 5.31
N LYS A 16 1.95 -11.92 5.28
CA LYS A 16 3.35 -11.55 5.51
C LYS A 16 3.89 -10.72 4.36
N THR A 17 3.52 -11.07 3.14
CA THR A 17 3.89 -10.40 1.90
C THR A 17 3.26 -9.01 1.84
N GLY A 18 1.97 -8.88 2.15
CA GLY A 18 1.30 -7.58 2.21
C GLY A 18 1.93 -6.63 3.24
N VAL A 19 2.26 -7.11 4.44
CA VAL A 19 2.97 -6.31 5.46
C VAL A 19 4.37 -5.91 4.98
N TYR A 20 5.10 -6.81 4.33
CA TYR A 20 6.44 -6.53 3.81
C TYR A 20 6.42 -5.43 2.74
N LEU A 21 5.48 -5.52 1.79
CA LEU A 21 5.30 -4.52 0.73
C LEU A 21 4.88 -3.17 1.30
N GLN A 22 3.88 -3.15 2.20
CA GLN A 22 3.40 -1.94 2.84
C GLN A 22 4.52 -1.20 3.59
N LYS A 23 5.32 -1.95 4.35
CA LYS A 23 6.46 -1.38 5.08
C LYS A 23 7.47 -0.73 4.15
N GLY A 24 7.94 -1.45 3.11
CA GLY A 24 8.95 -0.93 2.19
C GLY A 24 8.48 0.30 1.40
N LEU A 25 7.21 0.31 0.98
CA LEU A 25 6.63 1.44 0.25
C LEU A 25 6.44 2.68 1.15
N ASN A 26 6.03 2.48 2.40
CA ASN A 26 5.95 3.57 3.38
C ASN A 26 7.34 4.14 3.70
N GLU A 27 8.36 3.28 3.84
CA GLU A 27 9.76 3.71 4.05
C GLU A 27 10.32 4.49 2.85
N ALA A 28 9.82 4.24 1.64
CA ALA A 28 10.15 4.99 0.42
C ALA A 28 9.33 6.29 0.26
N GLY A 29 8.42 6.60 1.18
CA GLY A 29 7.64 7.84 1.18
C GLY A 29 6.33 7.78 0.38
N PHE A 30 5.87 6.59 -0.01
CA PHE A 30 4.56 6.43 -0.63
C PHE A 30 3.46 6.30 0.43
N VAL A 31 2.29 6.85 0.12
CA VAL A 31 1.06 6.59 0.90
C VAL A 31 0.45 5.29 0.38
N THR A 32 0.25 4.31 1.26
CA THR A 32 -0.24 2.98 0.88
C THR A 32 -1.47 2.53 1.67
N ASP A 33 -2.39 1.90 0.96
CA ASP A 33 -3.51 1.14 1.51
C ASP A 33 -3.32 -0.34 1.15
N TRP A 34 -3.67 -1.28 2.03
CA TRP A 34 -3.55 -2.73 1.76
C TRP A 34 -4.90 -3.43 1.94
N VAL A 35 -5.30 -4.22 0.94
CA VAL A 35 -6.46 -5.09 0.98
C VAL A 35 -6.05 -6.54 0.72
N ARG A 36 -6.61 -7.45 1.53
CA ARG A 36 -6.34 -8.90 1.46
C ARG A 36 -7.24 -9.65 0.48
N ASN A 37 -8.35 -9.04 0.08
CA ASN A 37 -9.31 -9.63 -0.82
C ASN A 37 -10.02 -8.50 -1.55
N ALA A 38 -9.98 -8.49 -2.88
CA ALA A 38 -10.76 -7.57 -3.69
C ALA A 38 -12.18 -8.14 -3.85
N GLY A 39 -12.93 -8.14 -2.74
CA GLY A 39 -14.33 -8.55 -2.68
C GLY A 39 -15.21 -7.42 -2.18
#